data_AF-A0A7S0HGH5-F1
#
_entry.id   AF-A0A7S0HGH5-F1
#
_cell.length_a   1.000
_cell.length_b   1.000
_cell.length_c   1.000
_cell.angle_alpha   90.00
_cell.angle_beta   90.00
_cell.angle_gamma   90.00
#
_symmetry.space_group_name_H-M   'P 1'
#
loop_
_entity.id
_entity.type
_entity.pdbx_description
1 polymer ?
#
loop_
_entity_poly.entity_id
_entity_poly.type
_entity_poly.pdbx_seq_one_letter_code
_entity_poly.pdbx_strand_id
1 'polypeptide(L)'
;DWNVCFEKGTKLKVPELVPFRMTHTLQSGMGFTGVEGPFRVACEKVLRVLRRNKEALLTLLEAFVYDPLVDWTAQKHGEEASKGVELHVSLSLFASRVEEM
;
A
#
# COMPACT_ATOMS: atom_id res chain seq x y z
N ASP A 1 -13.05 4.48 1.61
CA ASP A 1 -12.40 4.45 0.29
C ASP A 1 -11.52 3.21 0.25
N TRP A 2 -11.65 2.38 -0.80
CA TRP A 2 -10.93 1.10 -0.98
C TRP A 2 -9.90 1.18 -2.12
N ASN A 3 -9.56 2.38 -2.59
CA ASN A 3 -8.66 2.61 -3.72
C ASN A 3 -7.19 2.23 -3.47
N VAL A 4 -6.80 1.99 -2.22
CA VAL A 4 -5.45 1.57 -1.80
C VAL A 4 -5.56 0.18 -1.16
N CYS A 5 -5.38 -0.86 -1.98
CA CYS A 5 -5.42 -2.27 -1.57
C CYS A 5 -4.18 -3.00 -2.11
N PHE A 6 -3.97 -4.25 -1.67
CA PHE A 6 -2.90 -5.12 -2.17
C PHE A 6 -1.51 -4.48 -2.18
N GLU A 7 -1.07 -4.00 -1.01
CA GLU A 7 0.23 -3.36 -0.78
C GLU A 7 0.46 -2.03 -1.53
N LYS A 8 -0.54 -1.47 -2.21
CA LYS A 8 -0.43 -0.15 -2.88
C LYS A 8 -0.02 0.98 -1.92
N GLY A 9 -0.35 0.86 -0.63
CA GLY A 9 -0.01 1.83 0.42
C GLY A 9 1.49 1.96 0.72
N THR A 10 2.29 0.92 0.48
CA THR A 10 3.74 0.95 0.76
C THR A 10 4.54 1.74 -0.27
N LYS A 11 3.93 2.02 -1.43
CA LYS A 11 4.53 2.72 -2.57
C LYS A 11 3.99 4.14 -2.76
N LEU A 12 3.23 4.64 -1.79
CA LEU A 12 2.83 6.05 -1.78
C LEU A 12 4.06 6.93 -1.53
N LYS A 13 3.98 8.22 -1.91
CA LYS A 13 5.03 9.21 -1.62
C LYS A 13 5.43 9.22 -0.14
N VAL A 14 4.43 9.07 0.74
CA VAL A 14 4.63 8.78 2.16
C VAL A 14 4.08 7.39 2.42
N PRO A 15 4.93 6.38 2.66
CA PRO A 15 4.52 5.00 2.70
C PRO A 15 3.75 4.66 3.99
N GLU A 16 2.77 3.77 3.87
CA GLU A 16 2.11 3.16 5.02
C GLU A 16 2.98 2.02 5.58
N LEU A 17 3.52 2.22 6.79
CA LEU A 17 4.44 1.26 7.44
C LEU A 17 3.73 0.19 8.29
N VAL A 18 2.45 0.41 8.61
CA VAL A 18 1.67 -0.48 9.47
C VAL A 18 0.65 -1.28 8.65
N PRO A 19 0.40 -2.55 8.99
CA PRO A 19 -0.53 -3.39 8.22
C PRO A 19 -1.99 -3.01 8.42
N PHE A 20 -2.33 -2.38 9.54
CA PHE A 20 -3.66 -1.86 9.83
C PHE A 20 -3.58 -0.76 10.89
N ARG A 21 -4.62 0.07 10.96
CA ARG A 21 -4.70 1.18 11.91
C ARG A 21 -5.07 0.67 13.31
N MET A 22 -4.11 0.68 14.23
CA MET A 22 -4.32 0.37 15.65
C MET A 22 -3.79 1.51 16.54
N THR A 23 -4.45 2.66 16.47
CA THR A 23 -4.05 3.86 17.24
C THR A 23 -4.42 3.75 18.71
N HIS A 24 -3.85 4.63 19.54
CA HIS A 24 -4.16 4.71 20.97
C HIS A 24 -5.66 4.84 21.23
N THR A 25 -6.39 5.66 20.46
CA THR A 25 -7.85 5.82 20.60
C THR A 25 -8.61 4.50 20.43
N LEU A 26 -8.21 3.68 19.44
CA LEU A 26 -8.82 2.36 19.25
C LEU A 26 -8.46 1.41 20.38
N GLN A 27 -7.20 1.41 20.84
CA GLN A 27 -6.77 0.57 21.96
C GLN A 27 -7.48 0.95 23.26
N SER A 28 -7.61 2.25 23.57
CA SER A 28 -8.33 2.75 24.75
C SER A 28 -9.82 2.38 24.71
N GLY A 29 -10.43 2.35 23.53
CA GLY A 29 -11.83 1.94 23.35
C GLY A 29 -12.11 0.48 23.72
N MET A 30 -11.08 -0.37 23.82
CA MET A 30 -11.21 -1.79 24.21
C MET A 30 -11.26 -2.00 25.73
N GLY A 31 -11.13 -0.94 26.51
CA GLY A 31 -11.19 -0.99 27.98
C GLY A 31 -9.95 -1.61 28.62
N PHE A 32 -10.10 -2.11 29.85
CA PHE A 32 -8.96 -2.52 30.67
C PHE A 32 -8.17 -3.71 30.10
N THR A 33 -8.80 -4.57 29.30
CA THR A 33 -8.12 -5.71 28.66
C THR A 33 -7.30 -5.30 27.44
N GLY A 34 -7.52 -4.09 26.92
CA GLY A 34 -6.89 -3.61 25.68
C GLY A 34 -7.05 -4.61 24.53
N VAL A 35 -5.98 -4.77 23.75
CA VAL A 35 -5.93 -5.65 22.58
C VAL A 35 -5.90 -7.14 22.92
N GLU A 36 -5.43 -7.50 24.11
CA GLU A 36 -5.22 -8.88 24.54
C GLU A 36 -6.52 -9.60 24.94
N GLY A 37 -7.61 -8.86 25.08
CA GLY A 37 -8.92 -9.39 25.44
C GLY A 37 -9.72 -9.94 24.23
N PRO A 38 -11.01 -9.60 24.13
CA PRO A 38 -11.88 -10.10 23.08
C PRO A 38 -11.39 -9.80 21.65
N PHE A 39 -10.67 -8.69 21.47
CA PHE A 39 -10.12 -8.29 20.17
C PHE A 39 -9.17 -9.34 19.60
N ARG A 40 -8.11 -9.72 20.33
CA ARG A 40 -7.17 -10.77 19.89
C ARG A 40 -7.88 -12.08 19.59
N VAL A 41 -8.75 -12.54 20.49
CA VAL A 41 -9.48 -13.81 20.33
C VAL A 41 -10.36 -13.80 19.09
N ALA A 42 -11.05 -12.69 18.81
CA ALA A 42 -11.85 -12.53 17.60
C ALA A 42 -10.98 -12.55 16.34
N CYS A 43 -9.89 -11.78 16.31
CA CYS A 43 -8.95 -11.75 15.18
C CYS A 43 -8.36 -13.13 14.88
N GLU A 44 -7.95 -13.89 15.89
CA GLU A 44 -7.42 -15.24 15.73
C GLU A 44 -8.46 -16.20 15.13
N LYS A 45 -9.70 -16.14 15.62
CA LYS A 45 -10.80 -16.96 15.08
C LYS A 45 -11.09 -16.61 13.63
N VAL A 46 -11.19 -15.32 13.30
CA VAL A 46 -11.44 -14.85 11.92
C VAL A 46 -10.31 -15.30 10.99
N LEU A 47 -9.05 -15.06 11.37
CA LEU A 47 -7.89 -15.47 10.57
C LEU A 47 -7.84 -16.99 10.37
N ARG A 48 -8.23 -17.78 11.38
CA ARG A 48 -8.31 -19.24 11.27
C ARG A 48 -9.35 -19.67 10.24
N VAL A 49 -10.55 -19.06 10.27
CA VAL A 49 -11.62 -19.36 9.31
C VAL A 49 -11.23 -18.94 7.90
N LEU A 50 -10.65 -17.75 7.72
CA LEU A 50 -10.20 -17.26 6.41
C LEU A 50 -9.12 -18.18 5.82
N ARG A 51 -8.11 -18.58 6.62
CA ARG A 51 -7.05 -19.50 6.17
C ARG A 51 -7.59 -20.88 5.83
N ARG A 52 -8.58 -21.39 6.58
CA ARG A 52 -9.21 -22.69 6.30
C ARG A 52 -9.99 -22.67 4.98
N ASN A 53 -10.61 -21.54 4.64
CA ASN A 53 -11.42 -21.37 3.43
C ASN A 53 -10.68 -20.55 2.34
N LYS A 54 -9.35 -20.68 2.27
CA LYS A 54 -8.52 -19.87 1.36
C LYS A 54 -8.93 -19.98 -0.11
N GLU A 55 -9.38 -21.17 -0.55
CA GLU A 55 -9.77 -21.41 -1.94
C GLU A 55 -10.94 -20.51 -2.35
N ALA A 56 -11.98 -20.44 -1.51
CA ALA A 56 -13.12 -19.55 -1.77
C ALA A 56 -12.71 -18.08 -1.83
N LEU A 57 -11.75 -17.65 -0.99
CA LEU A 57 -11.22 -16.30 -1.03
C LEU A 57 -10.42 -16.05 -2.32
N LEU A 58 -9.57 -16.99 -2.73
CA LEU A 58 -8.78 -16.89 -3.95
C LEU A 58 -9.67 -16.82 -5.20
N THR A 59 -10.72 -17.65 -5.28
CA THR A 59 -11.69 -17.60 -6.39
C THR A 59 -12.39 -16.24 -6.48
N LEU A 60 -12.70 -15.59 -5.35
CA LEU A 60 -13.24 -14.23 -5.36
C LEU A 60 -12.19 -13.19 -5.82
N LEU A 61 -10.93 -13.36 -5.42
CA LEU A 61 -9.84 -12.46 -5.80
C LEU A 61 -9.44 -12.59 -7.27
N GLU A 62 -9.61 -13.76 -7.90
CA GLU A 62 -9.39 -13.95 -9.33
C GLU A 62 -10.23 -12.96 -10.16
N ALA A 63 -11.49 -12.73 -9.78
CA ALA A 63 -12.35 -11.76 -10.47
C ALA A 63 -11.76 -10.33 -10.47
N PHE A 64 -11.02 -9.93 -9.44
CA PHE A 64 -10.36 -8.62 -9.37
C PHE A 64 -9.10 -8.53 -10.24
N VAL A 65 -8.41 -9.65 -10.47
CA VAL A 65 -7.23 -9.68 -11.35
C VAL A 65 -7.66 -9.52 -12.81
N TYR A 66 -8.79 -10.12 -13.18
CA TYR A 66 -9.32 -10.06 -14.54
C TYR A 66 -10.20 -8.84 -14.84
N ASP A 67 -10.46 -7.98 -13.85
CA ASP A 67 -11.21 -6.75 -14.07
C ASP A 67 -10.35 -5.75 -14.87
N PRO A 68 -10.73 -5.42 -16.12
CA PRO A 68 -9.96 -4.53 -16.98
C PRO A 68 -9.91 -3.08 -16.49
N LEU A 69 -10.75 -2.71 -15.52
CA LEU A 69 -10.78 -1.38 -14.93
C LEU A 69 -9.84 -1.25 -13.72
N VAL A 70 -9.26 -2.35 -13.23
CA VAL A 70 -8.31 -2.31 -12.12
C VAL A 70 -6.93 -1.93 -12.65
N ASP A 71 -6.53 -0.68 -12.39
CA ASP A 71 -5.21 -0.18 -12.75
C ASP A 71 -4.13 -0.63 -11.74
N TRP A 72 -3.49 -1.76 -12.07
CA TRP A 72 -2.30 -2.27 -11.38
C TRP A 72 -1.00 -1.52 -11.76
N THR A 73 -1.06 -0.67 -12.79
CA THR A 73 0.10 -0.04 -13.45
C THR A 73 0.33 1.42 -13.11
N ALA A 74 -0.62 2.10 -12.46
CA ALA A 74 -0.50 3.49 -12.00
C ALA A 74 0.79 3.82 -11.20
N GLN A 75 1.51 2.79 -10.76
CA GLN A 75 2.76 2.92 -10.00
C GLN A 75 4.03 3.08 -10.87
N LYS A 76 3.99 2.78 -12.18
CA LYS A 76 5.18 2.89 -13.04
C LYS A 76 5.44 4.32 -13.55
N HIS A 77 4.38 5.08 -13.82
CA HIS A 77 4.53 6.43 -14.37
C HIS A 77 5.19 7.45 -13.41
N GLY A 78 5.09 7.26 -12.10
CA GLY A 78 5.73 8.15 -11.12
C GLY A 78 7.25 8.02 -11.05
N GLU A 79 7.77 6.79 -11.23
CA GLU A 79 9.22 6.52 -11.19
C GLU A 79 9.92 6.93 -12.49
N GLU A 80 9.27 6.77 -13.64
CA GLU A 80 9.79 7.21 -14.94
C GLU A 80 9.80 8.75 -15.07
N ALA A 81 8.75 9.41 -14.59
CA ALA A 81 8.68 10.87 -14.58
C ALA A 81 9.76 11.50 -13.67
N SER A 82 10.00 10.93 -12.48
CA SER A 82 11.02 11.44 -11.56
C SER A 82 12.44 11.28 -12.12
N LYS A 83 12.74 10.16 -12.79
CA LYS A 83 14.02 9.94 -13.47
C LYS A 83 14.19 10.87 -14.68
N GLY A 84 13.13 11.13 -15.44
CA GLY A 84 13.16 12.03 -16.59
C GLY A 84 13.45 13.49 -16.19
N VAL A 85 12.87 13.95 -15.07
CA VAL A 85 13.13 15.29 -14.53
C VAL A 85 14.58 15.43 -14.04
N GLU A 86 15.09 14.43 -13.33
CA GLU A 86 16.47 14.44 -12.84
C GLU A 86 17.50 14.45 -13.99
N LEU A 87 17.27 13.65 -15.03
CA LEU A 87 18.11 13.61 -16.23
C LEU A 87 18.11 14.96 -16.97
N HIS A 88 16.92 15.57 -17.12
CA HIS A 88 16.79 16.87 -17.78
C HIS A 88 17.51 17.98 -17.01
N VAL A 89 17.41 17.99 -15.68
CA VAL A 89 18.14 18.95 -14.81
C VAL A 89 19.65 18.74 -14.91
N SER A 90 20.15 17.50 -14.88
CA SER A 90 21.58 17.22 -15.05
C SER A 90 22.10 17.65 -16.43
N LEU A 91 21.34 17.42 -17.50
CA LEU A 91 21.74 17.82 -18.86
C LEU A 91 21.76 19.34 -19.04
N SER A 92 20.80 20.05 -18.46
CA SER A 92 20.73 21.52 -18.53
C SER A 92 21.83 22.19 -17.69
N LEU A 93 22.18 21.65 -16.52
CA LEU A 93 23.37 22.07 -15.76
C LEU A 93 24.67 21.85 -16.54
N PHE A 94 24.77 20.74 -17.27
CA PHE A 94 25.95 20.44 -18.09
C PHE A 94 26.05 21.40 -19.28
N ALA A 95 24.95 21.63 -20.00
CA ALA A 95 24.91 22.57 -21.13
C ALA A 95 25.29 23.99 -20.70
N SER A 96 24.76 24.47 -19.57
CA SER A 96 25.10 25.79 -19.02
C SER A 96 26.58 25.93 -18.68
N ARG A 97 27.23 24.85 -18.21
CA ARG A 97 28.68 24.87 -17.91
C ARG A 97 29.56 24.81 -19.16
N VAL A 98 29.06 24.22 -20.24
CA VAL A 98 29.78 24.17 -21.53
C VAL A 98 29.71 25.52 -22.24
N GLU A 99 28.63 26.28 -22.07
CA GLU A 99 28.50 27.64 -22.61
C GLU A 99 29.38 28.67 -21.89
N GLU A 100 29.82 28.38 -20.65
CA GLU A 100 30.73 29.22 -19.86
C GLU A 100 32.22 28.97 -20.15
N MET A 101 32.56 27.98 -21.00
CA MET A 101 33.93 27.56 -21.31
C MET A 101 34.36 28.04 -22.71
#